data_AF-A0A2W5QAF8-F1
#
_entry.id   AF-A0A2W5QAF8-F1
#
_cell.length_a   1.000
_cell.length_b   1.000
_cell.length_c   1.000
_cell.angle_alpha   90.00
_cell.angle_beta   90.00
_cell.angle_gamma   90.00
#
_symmetry.space_group_name_H-M   'P 1'
#
loop_
_entity.id
_entity.type
_entity.pdbx_description
1 polymer ?
#
loop_
_entity_poly.entity_id
_entity_poly.type
_entity_poly.pdbx_seq_one_letter_code
_entity_poly.pdbx_strand_id
1 'polypeptide(L)'
;ARSLGASRLKAFLRVSLPLSWPGIQAGTVLVFVLTLSAYVTPVMLGGAQVKTVSVLVVQSLIDNFQWPAGAAQALVLTACGMLAVAAYARLTRRLSRGLA
;
A
#
# COMPACT_ATOMS: atom_id res chain seq x y z
N ALA A 1 -2.34 23.86 22.95
CA ALA A 1 -1.75 22.71 23.68
C ALA A 1 -0.51 23.09 24.49
N ARG A 2 0.54 23.68 23.88
CA ARG A 2 1.72 24.17 24.64
C ARG A 2 1.38 25.30 25.62
N SER A 3 0.54 26.24 25.21
CA SER A 3 0.05 27.33 26.07
C SER A 3 -0.84 26.86 27.23
N LEU A 4 -1.22 25.56 27.25
CA LEU A 4 -2.01 24.92 28.31
C LEU A 4 -1.17 23.96 29.18
N GLY A 5 0.17 24.06 29.14
CA GLY A 5 1.08 23.25 29.96
C GLY A 5 1.35 21.83 29.48
N ALA A 6 0.93 21.44 28.26
CA ALA A 6 1.22 20.11 27.74
C ALA A 6 2.69 19.98 27.27
N SER A 7 3.36 18.90 27.68
CA SER A 7 4.71 18.56 27.20
C SER A 7 4.74 18.40 25.67
N ARG A 8 5.90 18.63 25.04
CA ARG A 8 6.07 18.59 23.57
C ARG A 8 5.53 17.29 22.96
N LEU A 9 5.81 16.17 23.64
CA LEU A 9 5.37 14.84 23.22
C LEU A 9 3.84 14.67 23.35
N LYS A 10 3.24 15.17 24.45
CA LYS A 10 1.80 15.11 24.69
C LYS A 10 1.02 15.97 23.68
N ALA A 11 1.57 17.12 23.30
CA ALA A 11 0.98 17.99 22.27
C ALA A 11 1.02 17.33 20.88
N PHE A 12 2.14 16.69 20.52
CA PHE A 12 2.27 15.96 19.26
C PHE A 12 1.27 14.80 19.17
N LEU A 13 1.23 13.93 20.18
CA LEU A 13 0.37 12.73 20.17
C LEU A 13 -1.13 13.05 20.23
N ARG A 14 -1.54 14.09 20.98
CA ARG A 14 -2.97 14.43 21.11
C ARG A 14 -3.51 15.39 20.07
N VAL A 15 -2.66 16.18 19.41
CA VAL A 15 -3.11 17.23 18.48
C VAL A 15 -2.57 16.98 17.08
N SER A 16 -1.26 16.97 16.92
CA SER A 16 -0.65 16.83 15.58
C SER A 16 -0.92 15.47 14.96
N LEU A 17 -0.75 14.37 15.70
CA LEU A 17 -0.95 13.01 15.21
C LEU A 17 -2.38 12.76 14.69
N PRO A 18 -3.47 13.07 15.43
CA PRO A 18 -4.82 12.91 14.91
C PRO A 18 -5.15 13.87 13.76
N LEU A 19 -4.65 15.12 13.77
CA LEU A 19 -4.83 16.03 12.64
C LEU A 19 -4.12 15.55 11.37
N SER A 20 -2.97 14.89 11.50
CA SER A 20 -2.20 14.34 10.38
C SER A 20 -2.72 12.99 9.89
N TRP A 21 -3.66 12.35 10.60
CA TRP A 21 -4.24 11.06 10.23
C TRP A 21 -4.77 10.97 8.79
N PRO A 22 -5.54 11.95 8.24
CA PRO A 22 -5.94 11.91 6.83
C PRO A 22 -4.73 11.95 5.86
N GLY A 23 -3.65 12.66 6.22
CA GLY A 23 -2.41 12.69 5.44
C GLY A 23 -1.66 11.36 5.46
N ILE A 24 -1.58 10.71 6.63
CA ILE A 24 -0.96 9.38 6.78
C ILE A 24 -1.71 8.34 5.95
N GLN A 25 -3.04 8.41 5.89
CA GLN A 25 -3.84 7.51 5.06
C GLN A 25 -3.50 7.64 3.57
N ALA A 26 -3.45 8.87 3.06
CA ALA A 26 -3.09 9.13 1.67
C ALA A 26 -1.65 8.65 1.36
N GLY A 27 -0.70 8.94 2.25
CA GLY A 27 0.69 8.48 2.12
C GLY A 27 0.82 6.96 2.14
N THR A 28 0.06 6.27 3.00
CA THR A 28 0.08 4.80 3.08
C THR A 28 -0.38 4.16 1.78
N VAL A 29 -1.48 4.66 1.20
CA VAL A 29 -1.99 4.16 -0.10
C VAL A 29 -1.00 4.43 -1.22
N LEU A 30 -0.38 5.61 -1.23
CA LEU A 30 0.62 5.98 -2.23
C LEU A 30 1.84 5.04 -2.20
N VAL A 31 2.41 4.80 -1.01
CA VAL A 31 3.54 3.88 -0.85
C VAL A 31 3.14 2.46 -1.24
N PHE A 32 1.95 2.01 -0.87
CA PHE A 32 1.44 0.69 -1.25
C PHE A 32 1.39 0.49 -2.77
N VAL A 33 0.86 1.47 -3.51
CA VAL A 33 0.80 1.41 -4.98
C VAL A 33 2.20 1.42 -5.59
N LEU A 34 3.13 2.22 -5.07
CA LEU A 34 4.52 2.23 -5.54
C LEU A 34 5.22 0.89 -5.32
N THR A 35 5.02 0.26 -4.16
CA THR A 35 5.61 -1.06 -3.86
C THR A 35 5.01 -2.17 -4.73
N LEU A 36 3.72 -2.10 -5.06
CA LEU A 36 3.06 -3.05 -5.97
C LEU A 36 3.70 -3.07 -7.37
N SER A 37 4.08 -1.89 -7.87
CA SER A 37 4.75 -1.71 -9.16
C SER A 37 6.24 -2.08 -9.13
N ALA A 38 6.82 -2.31 -7.95
CA ALA A 38 8.23 -2.64 -7.80
C ALA A 38 8.48 -4.14 -8.06
N TYR A 39 8.85 -4.48 -9.30
CA TYR A 39 9.23 -5.85 -9.67
C TYR A 39 10.75 -6.07 -9.74
N VAL A 40 11.54 -5.00 -9.89
CA VAL A 40 13.00 -5.06 -10.06
C VAL A 40 13.72 -5.48 -8.77
N THR A 41 13.32 -4.90 -7.63
CA THR A 41 13.90 -5.24 -6.33
C THR A 41 13.75 -6.72 -5.96
N PRO A 42 12.55 -7.34 -6.05
CA PRO A 42 12.40 -8.76 -5.74
C PRO A 42 13.10 -9.68 -6.73
N VAL A 43 13.19 -9.33 -8.03
CA VAL A 43 13.92 -10.19 -8.98
C VAL A 43 15.42 -10.19 -8.71
N MET A 44 15.99 -9.06 -8.28
CA MET A 44 17.41 -8.97 -7.92
C MET A 44 17.73 -9.65 -6.59
N LEU A 45 16.86 -9.54 -5.58
CA LEU A 45 17.09 -10.14 -4.25
C LEU A 45 16.69 -11.61 -4.16
N GLY A 46 15.59 -12.00 -4.80
CA GLY A 46 15.01 -13.34 -4.70
C GLY A 46 15.56 -14.36 -5.70
N GLY A 47 16.30 -13.92 -6.71
CA GLY A 47 16.75 -14.76 -7.81
C GLY A 47 15.60 -15.56 -8.44
N ALA A 48 15.87 -16.77 -8.92
CA ALA A 48 14.85 -17.67 -9.49
C ALA A 48 13.95 -18.37 -8.45
N GLN A 49 14.25 -18.25 -7.15
CA GLN A 49 13.67 -19.06 -6.09
C GLN A 49 12.44 -18.41 -5.45
N VAL A 50 12.36 -17.07 -5.42
CA VAL A 50 11.24 -16.35 -4.82
C VAL A 50 10.49 -15.56 -5.90
N LYS A 51 9.48 -16.21 -6.49
CA LYS A 51 8.61 -15.59 -7.49
C LYS A 51 7.49 -14.81 -6.79
N THR A 52 7.59 -13.49 -6.79
CA THR A 52 6.47 -12.62 -6.39
C THR A 52 5.45 -12.52 -7.52
N VAL A 53 4.21 -12.15 -7.20
CA VAL A 53 3.12 -12.04 -8.20
C VAL A 53 3.50 -11.05 -9.31
N SER A 54 4.18 -9.95 -8.98
CA SER A 54 4.69 -8.97 -9.95
C SER A 54 5.72 -9.57 -10.92
N VAL A 55 6.61 -10.44 -10.42
CA VAL A 55 7.62 -11.12 -11.25
C VAL A 55 6.98 -12.20 -12.14
N LEU A 56 5.97 -12.91 -11.64
CA LEU A 56 5.21 -13.91 -12.41
C LEU A 56 4.53 -13.31 -13.65
N VAL A 57 3.94 -12.11 -13.52
CA VAL A 57 3.32 -11.41 -14.66
C VAL A 57 4.36 -11.13 -15.75
N VAL A 58 5.52 -10.59 -15.36
CA VAL A 58 6.60 -10.24 -16.30
C VAL A 58 7.14 -11.49 -16.98
N GLN A 59 7.35 -12.56 -16.23
CA GLN A 59 7.82 -13.84 -16.76
C GLN A 59 6.84 -14.47 -17.77
N SER A 60 5.54 -14.41 -17.53
CA SER A 60 4.54 -14.93 -18.49
C SER A 60 4.53 -14.16 -19.81
N LEU A 61 4.78 -12.85 -19.74
CA LEU A 61 4.78 -11.96 -20.92
C LEU A 61 6.10 -12.05 -21.70
N ILE A 62 7.24 -11.96 -21.01
CA ILE A 62 8.56 -11.79 -21.62
C ILE A 62 9.27 -13.13 -21.85
N ASP A 63 9.24 -14.04 -20.87
CA ASP A 63 10.00 -15.30 -20.97
C ASP A 63 9.20 -16.38 -21.72
N ASN A 64 7.90 -16.49 -21.44
CA ASN A 64 7.04 -17.54 -21.99
C ASN A 64 6.25 -17.11 -23.23
N PHE A 65 6.28 -15.83 -23.59
CA PHE A 65 5.49 -15.25 -24.69
C PHE A 65 3.98 -15.58 -24.60
N GLN A 66 3.45 -15.84 -23.40
CA GLN A 66 2.05 -16.16 -23.15
C GLN A 66 1.26 -14.91 -22.74
N TRP A 67 1.01 -14.04 -23.73
CA TRP A 67 0.25 -12.80 -23.57
C TRP A 67 -1.12 -12.96 -22.86
N PRO A 68 -1.94 -13.99 -23.16
CA PRO A 68 -3.23 -14.16 -22.49
C PRO A 68 -3.08 -14.48 -20.99
N ALA A 69 -2.11 -15.33 -20.63
CA ALA A 69 -1.86 -15.70 -19.24
C ALA A 69 -1.30 -14.51 -18.44
N GLY A 70 -0.36 -13.76 -19.03
CA GLY A 70 0.17 -12.54 -18.41
C GLY A 70 -0.89 -11.47 -18.18
N ALA A 71 -1.82 -11.28 -19.12
CA ALA A 71 -2.94 -10.35 -18.97
C ALA A 71 -3.88 -10.75 -17.82
N ALA A 72 -4.21 -12.05 -17.70
CA ALA A 72 -5.03 -12.55 -16.61
C ALA A 72 -4.36 -12.34 -15.24
N GLN A 73 -3.06 -12.63 -15.13
CA GLN A 73 -2.30 -12.41 -13.90
C GLN A 73 -2.20 -10.93 -13.53
N ALA A 74 -2.03 -10.03 -14.50
CA ALA A 74 -2.02 -8.59 -14.27
C ALA A 74 -3.37 -8.07 -13.77
N LEU A 75 -4.48 -8.57 -14.34
CA LEU A 75 -5.83 -8.24 -13.87
C LEU A 75 -6.08 -8.73 -12.44
N VAL A 76 -5.68 -9.96 -12.12
CA VAL A 76 -5.79 -10.51 -10.75
C VAL A 76 -4.99 -9.68 -9.77
N LEU A 77 -3.74 -9.33 -10.09
CA LEU A 77 -2.90 -8.48 -9.23
C LEU A 77 -3.54 -7.10 -8.99
N THR A 78 -4.08 -6.50 -10.05
CA THR A 78 -4.79 -5.21 -9.98
C THR A 78 -6.04 -5.31 -9.11
N ALA A 79 -6.83 -6.37 -9.26
CA ALA A 79 -8.03 -6.62 -8.46
C ALA A 79 -7.68 -6.80 -6.97
N CYS A 80 -6.65 -7.59 -6.65
CA CYS A 80 -6.15 -7.74 -5.29
C CYS A 80 -5.67 -6.41 -4.69
N GLY A 81 -4.93 -5.60 -5.45
CA GLY A 81 -4.49 -4.27 -5.03
C GLY A 81 -5.67 -3.34 -4.75
N MET A 82 -6.67 -3.32 -5.63
CA MET A 82 -7.90 -2.54 -5.45
C MET A 82 -8.68 -2.98 -4.22
N LEU A 83 -8.80 -4.30 -3.99
CA LEU A 83 -9.45 -4.84 -2.79
C LEU A 83 -8.71 -4.44 -1.50
N ALA A 84 -7.37 -4.49 -1.50
CA ALA A 84 -6.57 -4.06 -0.36
C ALA A 84 -6.76 -2.57 -0.05
N VAL A 85 -6.72 -1.71 -1.07
CA VAL A 85 -6.96 -0.26 -0.90
C VAL A 85 -8.40 0.00 -0.44
N ALA A 86 -9.39 -0.69 -1.02
CA ALA A 86 -10.78 -0.56 -0.61
C ALA A 86 -11.00 -1.03 0.83
N ALA A 87 -10.38 -2.13 1.25
CA ALA A 87 -10.43 -2.63 2.62
C ALA A 87 -9.78 -1.64 3.60
N TYR A 88 -8.59 -1.13 3.27
CA TYR A 88 -7.90 -0.11 4.06
C TYR A 88 -8.75 1.15 4.20
N ALA A 89 -9.29 1.67 3.10
CA ALA A 89 -10.15 2.85 3.10
C ALA A 89 -11.46 2.63 3.89
N ARG A 90 -12.05 1.44 3.83
CA ARG A 90 -13.25 1.10 4.62
C ARG A 90 -12.94 1.04 6.12
N LEU A 91 -11.82 0.43 6.49
CA LEU A 91 -11.41 0.30 7.89
C LEU A 91 -11.09 1.68 8.51
N THR A 92 -10.35 2.52 7.78
CA THR A 92 -9.99 3.86 8.25
C THR A 92 -11.21 4.79 8.33
N ARG A 93 -12.17 4.69 7.38
CA ARG A 93 -13.46 5.40 7.45
C ARG A 93 -14.31 5.00 8.65
N ARG A 94 -14.28 3.72 9.07
CA ARG A 94 -14.98 3.25 10.27
C ARG A 94 -14.38 3.85 11.54
N LEU A 95 -13.05 3.94 11.60
CA LEU A 95 -12.35 4.52 12.73
C LEU A 95 -12.58 6.04 12.83
N SER A 96 -12.61 6.75 11.71
CA SER A 96 -12.86 8.20 11.71
C SER A 96 -14.31 8.57 12.05
N ARG A 97 -15.29 7.68 11.81
CA ARG A 97 -16.70 7.90 12.21
C ARG A 97 -16.95 7.75 13.71
N GLY A 98 -16.08 7.08 14.46
CA GLY A 98 -16.19 6.97 15.93
C GLY A 98 -15.59 8.15 16.70
N LEU A 99 -14.99 9.12 16.00
CA LEU A 99 -14.31 10.30 16.56
C LEU A 99 -15.04 11.62 16.27
N ALA A 100 -16.19 11.56 15.57
CA ALA A 100 -17.07 12.71 15.29
C ALA A 100 -18.29 12.68 16.22
#